data_AF-A0A9N8YM35-F1
#
_entry.id   AF-A0A9N8YM35-F1
#
_cell.length_a   1.000
_cell.length_b   1.000
_cell.length_c   1.000
_cell.angle_alpha   90.00
_cell.angle_beta   90.00
_cell.angle_gamma   90.00
#
_symmetry.space_group_name_H-M   'P 1'
#
loop_
_entity.id
_entity.type
_entity.pdbx_description
1 polymer ?
#
loop_
_entity_poly.entity_id
_entity_poly.type
_entity_poly.pdbx_seq_one_letter_code
_entity_poly.pdbx_strand_id
1 'polypeptide(L)'
;MNTPRKQIKLESEESPQVALPAIPGKIVDKEQTKLLKEKISELLFGKDSDAKPSKKNLNFPAQPISFTKCHIKELLQESYYVCEKSDGIRVLVYLTENDGRQEVYLIDRKNKYRYIEGLVFPDPKDQSKPHKGTLFDVVRLYAFDCLLDREENLMQKPLNKRLEIVIRVNKELDFSRKNNNRFKHKSDGLIFTSLPAPYSPDENSIDFKLKCYYSSIRLFPEQRPDKFELHVNKGKKYYEYYDELQVPDNLWEKWLKQEMITNQETSERNLNLDGRIVEVCRKEYPDGSKKWEFMRFRDDKRDGNYYTVVDSILQSIDDNLTEEELRSAKDEIKNAWVQRPEVV
;
A
#
# COMPACT_ATOMS: atom_id res chain seq x y z
N MET A 1 16.49 2.43 3.84
CA MET A 1 15.54 1.86 4.82
C MET A 1 14.80 0.77 4.08
N ASN A 2 14.95 -0.48 4.50
CA ASN A 2 14.39 -1.62 3.78
C ASN A 2 12.88 -1.64 3.89
N THR A 3 12.22 -1.95 2.78
CA THR A 3 10.77 -2.04 2.71
C THR A 3 10.30 -3.33 3.39
N PRO A 4 9.22 -3.30 4.18
CA PRO A 4 8.86 -4.41 5.06
C PRO A 4 8.36 -5.63 4.31
N ARG A 5 7.77 -5.45 3.11
CA ARG A 5 7.13 -6.53 2.35
C ARG A 5 7.48 -6.48 0.88
N LYS A 6 7.96 -7.61 0.40
CA LYS A 6 8.37 -7.80 -0.98
C LYS A 6 7.72 -9.08 -1.54
N GLN A 7 7.32 -9.09 -2.80
CA GLN A 7 6.61 -10.22 -3.43
C GLN A 7 7.28 -10.66 -4.74
N ILE A 8 7.36 -11.97 -4.97
CA ILE A 8 7.74 -12.57 -6.26
C ILE A 8 6.47 -13.15 -6.87
N LYS A 9 6.25 -12.94 -8.17
CA LYS A 9 5.26 -13.68 -8.94
C LYS A 9 5.99 -14.83 -9.65
N LEU A 10 5.56 -16.07 -9.44
CA LEU A 10 6.11 -17.22 -10.15
C LEU A 10 5.26 -17.44 -11.40
N GLU A 11 5.90 -17.78 -12.52
CA GLU A 11 5.19 -18.16 -13.74
C GLU A 11 4.32 -19.37 -13.44
N SER A 12 3.00 -19.19 -13.50
CA SER A 12 2.05 -20.30 -13.38
C SER A 12 1.52 -20.63 -14.76
N GLU A 13 1.50 -21.91 -15.14
CA GLU A 13 0.75 -22.39 -16.30
C GLU A 13 -0.66 -21.77 -16.31
N GLU A 14 -1.07 -21.20 -17.46
CA GLU A 14 -2.38 -20.60 -17.67
C GLU A 14 -3.48 -21.61 -17.35
N SER A 15 -3.96 -21.55 -16.12
CA SER A 15 -5.14 -22.28 -15.66
C SER A 15 -6.31 -21.30 -15.61
N PRO A 16 -7.55 -21.77 -15.88
CA PRO A 16 -8.70 -20.91 -16.11
C PRO A 16 -8.87 -19.90 -14.98
N GLN A 17 -9.06 -18.62 -15.33
CA GLN A 17 -9.31 -17.54 -14.37
C GLN A 17 -10.59 -17.86 -13.57
N VAL A 18 -10.42 -18.44 -12.38
CA VAL A 18 -11.51 -18.56 -11.42
C VAL A 18 -11.82 -17.15 -10.92
N ALA A 19 -13.05 -16.70 -11.10
CA ALA A 19 -13.48 -15.40 -10.63
C ALA A 19 -13.24 -15.27 -9.11
N LEU A 20 -12.55 -14.21 -8.70
CA LEU A 20 -12.32 -13.94 -7.28
C LEU A 20 -13.66 -13.74 -6.56
N PRO A 21 -13.83 -14.31 -5.35
CA PRO A 21 -15.07 -14.16 -4.59
C PRO A 21 -15.30 -12.68 -4.22
N ALA A 22 -16.54 -12.20 -4.29
CA ALA A 22 -16.85 -10.82 -3.88
C ALA A 22 -16.51 -10.59 -2.39
N ILE A 23 -16.02 -9.39 -2.07
CA ILE A 23 -15.77 -9.00 -0.67
C ILE A 23 -17.13 -8.88 0.04
N PRO A 24 -17.35 -9.64 1.13
CA PRO A 24 -18.62 -9.58 1.86
C PRO A 24 -18.81 -8.22 2.54
N GLY A 25 -20.06 -7.94 2.94
CA GLY A 25 -20.41 -6.76 3.72
C GLY A 25 -21.04 -5.62 2.93
N LYS A 26 -21.76 -4.76 3.65
CA LYS A 26 -22.44 -3.58 3.14
C LYS A 26 -21.41 -2.45 2.99
N ILE A 27 -21.40 -1.76 1.85
CA ILE A 27 -20.52 -0.60 1.66
C ILE A 27 -20.93 0.48 2.66
N VAL A 28 -19.94 1.00 3.38
CA VAL A 28 -20.12 2.08 4.35
C VAL A 28 -20.34 3.39 3.61
N ASP A 29 -21.22 4.25 4.12
CA ASP A 29 -21.48 5.55 3.52
C ASP A 29 -20.27 6.50 3.62
N LYS A 30 -20.33 7.63 2.90
CA LYS A 30 -19.20 8.54 2.79
C LYS A 30 -18.85 9.26 4.10
N GLU A 31 -19.84 9.62 4.89
CA GLU A 31 -19.64 10.34 6.17
C GLU A 31 -18.97 9.40 7.18
N GLN A 32 -19.54 8.20 7.36
CA GLN A 32 -18.97 7.20 8.26
C GLN A 32 -17.58 6.72 7.78
N THR A 33 -17.38 6.55 6.47
CA THR A 33 -16.06 6.21 5.90
C THR A 33 -15.02 7.28 6.25
N LYS A 34 -15.38 8.56 6.21
CA LYS A 34 -14.46 9.65 6.57
C LYS A 34 -14.07 9.58 8.05
N LEU A 35 -15.04 9.38 8.94
CA LEU A 35 -14.80 9.22 10.38
C LEU A 35 -13.89 8.02 10.69
N LEU A 36 -14.12 6.88 10.03
CA LEU A 36 -13.29 5.69 10.20
C LEU A 36 -11.84 5.92 9.73
N LYS A 37 -11.65 6.61 8.59
CA LYS A 37 -10.32 6.96 8.09
C LYS A 37 -9.58 7.90 9.03
N GLU A 38 -10.26 8.91 9.57
CA GLU A 38 -9.69 9.83 10.54
C GLU A 38 -9.29 9.09 11.82
N LYS A 39 -10.15 8.21 12.34
CA LYS A 39 -9.88 7.40 13.54
C LYS A 39 -8.68 6.47 13.34
N ILE A 40 -8.64 5.72 12.24
CA ILE A 40 -7.50 4.82 11.93
C ILE A 40 -6.22 5.62 11.73
N SER A 41 -6.29 6.76 11.03
CA SER A 41 -5.14 7.64 10.82
C SER A 41 -4.59 8.16 12.16
N GLU A 42 -5.46 8.56 13.08
CA GLU A 42 -5.06 9.00 14.41
C GLU A 42 -4.37 7.89 15.20
N LEU A 43 -4.94 6.67 15.18
CA LEU A 43 -4.38 5.52 15.89
C LEU A 43 -3.02 5.08 15.34
N LEU A 44 -2.82 5.16 14.02
CA LEU A 44 -1.60 4.70 13.37
C LEU A 44 -0.49 5.76 13.26
N PHE A 45 -0.84 7.04 13.22
CA PHE A 45 0.13 8.11 12.96
C PHE A 45 0.13 9.21 14.03
N GLY A 46 -0.76 9.12 15.02
CA GLY A 46 -0.92 10.13 16.07
C GLY A 46 -1.74 11.34 15.61
N LYS A 47 -2.09 12.19 16.58
CA LYS A 47 -2.50 13.57 16.34
C LYS A 47 -1.24 14.40 16.18
N ASP A 48 -0.89 14.82 14.98
CA ASP A 48 0.00 15.98 14.88
C ASP A 48 -0.76 17.17 15.50
N SER A 49 -0.25 17.67 16.63
CA SER A 49 -0.75 18.89 17.25
C SER A 49 -0.79 20.00 16.20
N ASP A 50 -2.00 20.46 15.89
CA ASP A 50 -2.34 21.54 14.94
C ASP A 50 -2.29 21.26 13.43
N ALA A 51 -1.98 20.03 12.98
CA ALA A 51 -2.02 19.67 11.55
C ALA A 51 -3.09 18.60 11.25
N LYS A 52 -3.95 18.87 10.26
CA LYS A 52 -4.85 17.84 9.70
C LYS A 52 -4.02 16.61 9.28
N PRO A 53 -4.49 15.37 9.54
CA PRO A 53 -3.78 14.18 9.09
C PRO A 53 -3.49 14.29 7.60
N SER A 54 -2.22 14.09 7.23
CA SER A 54 -1.80 14.23 5.85
C SER A 54 -2.64 13.33 4.93
N LYS A 55 -2.93 13.76 3.69
CA LYS A 55 -3.65 12.93 2.71
C LYS A 55 -2.98 11.55 2.49
N LYS A 56 -1.68 11.40 2.79
CA LYS A 56 -0.95 10.12 2.77
C LYS A 56 -1.49 9.15 3.84
N ASN A 57 -1.72 9.65 5.06
CA ASN A 57 -2.21 8.84 6.19
C ASN A 57 -3.66 8.35 5.97
N LEU A 58 -4.46 9.13 5.23
CA LEU A 58 -5.85 8.79 4.88
C LEU A 58 -5.97 7.79 3.71
N ASN A 59 -4.90 7.58 2.93
CA ASN A 59 -4.88 6.71 1.74
C ASN A 59 -4.27 5.31 2.00
N PHE A 60 -4.03 4.98 3.25
CA PHE A 60 -3.72 3.63 3.72
C PHE A 60 -4.80 2.60 3.28
N PRO A 61 -4.46 1.33 2.92
CA PRO A 61 -3.20 0.63 3.17
C PRO A 61 -2.26 0.36 1.99
N ALA A 62 -0.97 0.20 2.32
CA ALA A 62 0.15 -0.14 1.42
C ALA A 62 -0.07 -1.40 0.59
N GLN A 63 0.59 -1.50 -0.56
CA GLN A 63 0.81 -2.75 -1.30
C GLN A 63 2.24 -3.28 -1.12
N PRO A 64 2.45 -4.61 -1.11
CA PRO A 64 3.80 -5.18 -1.14
C PRO A 64 4.55 -4.74 -2.41
N ILE A 65 5.87 -4.56 -2.28
CA ILE A 65 6.78 -4.16 -3.36
C ILE A 65 7.26 -5.40 -4.12
N SER A 66 7.65 -5.29 -5.39
CA SER A 66 8.20 -6.43 -6.14
C SER A 66 9.58 -6.82 -5.57
N PHE A 67 9.82 -8.10 -5.36
CA PHE A 67 11.09 -8.62 -4.89
C PHE A 67 12.01 -8.86 -6.10
N THR A 68 13.17 -8.21 -6.13
CA THR A 68 14.12 -8.22 -7.24
C THR A 68 15.47 -8.82 -6.86
N LYS A 69 16.36 -8.95 -7.86
CA LYS A 69 17.71 -9.52 -7.68
C LYS A 69 18.56 -8.75 -6.66
N CYS A 70 18.45 -7.42 -6.61
CA CYS A 70 19.20 -6.64 -5.63
C CYS A 70 18.81 -6.96 -4.17
N HIS A 71 17.58 -7.42 -3.94
CA HIS A 71 17.11 -7.84 -2.62
C HIS A 71 17.68 -9.19 -2.17
N ILE A 72 18.33 -9.98 -3.04
CA ILE A 72 19.10 -11.15 -2.59
C ILE A 72 20.17 -10.72 -1.59
N LYS A 73 20.85 -9.59 -1.84
CA LYS A 73 21.84 -9.04 -0.92
C LYS A 73 21.22 -8.66 0.43
N GLU A 74 19.97 -8.21 0.46
CA GLU A 74 19.24 -7.96 1.70
C GLU A 74 18.96 -9.27 2.46
N LEU A 75 18.57 -10.35 1.76
CA LEU A 75 18.39 -11.67 2.38
C LEU A 75 19.70 -12.22 2.97
N LEU A 76 20.87 -11.81 2.46
CA LEU A 76 22.18 -12.14 3.01
C LEU A 76 22.53 -11.33 4.26
N GLN A 77 21.92 -10.15 4.47
CA GLN A 77 22.26 -9.24 5.56
C GLN A 77 21.21 -9.20 6.68
N GLU A 78 19.93 -9.43 6.37
CA GLU A 78 18.81 -9.30 7.31
C GLU A 78 17.93 -10.55 7.35
N SER A 79 17.26 -10.75 8.48
CA SER A 79 16.34 -11.89 8.69
C SER A 79 14.97 -11.59 8.08
N TYR A 80 14.44 -12.55 7.32
CA TYR A 80 13.15 -12.46 6.64
C TYR A 80 12.31 -13.70 6.93
N TYR A 81 11.00 -13.53 7.06
CA TYR A 81 10.04 -14.62 6.89
C TYR A 81 9.60 -14.71 5.43
N VAL A 82 9.29 -15.92 4.97
CA VAL A 82 8.73 -16.16 3.63
C VAL A 82 7.46 -17.00 3.75
N CYS A 83 6.44 -16.65 2.98
CA CYS A 83 5.22 -17.45 2.84
C CYS A 83 4.71 -17.46 1.39
N GLU A 84 3.82 -18.40 1.08
CA GLU A 84 3.14 -18.45 -0.21
C GLU A 84 2.25 -17.22 -0.42
N LYS A 85 2.28 -16.66 -1.63
CA LYS A 85 1.37 -15.60 -2.05
C LYS A 85 0.03 -16.23 -2.41
N SER A 86 -0.93 -16.18 -1.49
CA SER A 86 -2.27 -16.68 -1.77
C SER A 86 -3.00 -15.79 -2.80
N ASP A 87 -3.70 -16.41 -3.74
CA ASP A 87 -4.63 -15.83 -4.73
C ASP A 87 -5.88 -15.14 -4.13
N GLY A 88 -5.89 -14.85 -2.84
CA GLY A 88 -7.02 -14.29 -2.11
C GLY A 88 -7.20 -12.78 -2.27
N ILE A 89 -8.39 -12.29 -1.96
CA ILE A 89 -8.57 -10.85 -1.77
C ILE A 89 -7.92 -10.44 -0.45
N ARG A 90 -6.94 -9.54 -0.55
CA ARG A 90 -6.33 -8.85 0.59
C ARG A 90 -7.27 -7.75 1.08
N VAL A 91 -7.58 -7.81 2.37
CA VAL A 91 -8.35 -6.79 3.08
C VAL A 91 -7.67 -6.51 4.40
N LEU A 92 -7.82 -5.29 4.90
CA LEU A 92 -7.61 -5.07 6.33
C LEU A 92 -8.90 -5.34 7.07
N VAL A 93 -8.78 -5.89 8.28
CA VAL A 93 -9.90 -6.09 9.20
C VAL A 93 -9.72 -5.12 10.35
N TYR A 94 -10.66 -4.16 10.48
CA TYR A 94 -10.69 -3.21 11.58
C TYR A 94 -11.82 -3.57 12.55
N LEU A 95 -11.45 -3.77 13.80
CA LEU A 95 -12.36 -4.05 14.91
C LEU A 95 -12.51 -2.77 15.75
N THR A 96 -13.73 -2.24 15.82
CA THR A 96 -14.06 -1.07 16.65
C THR A 96 -15.31 -1.36 17.47
N GLU A 97 -15.61 -0.45 18.38
CA GLU A 97 -16.82 -0.46 19.18
C GLU A 97 -17.65 0.78 18.84
N ASN A 98 -18.97 0.60 18.80
CA ASN A 98 -19.96 1.65 18.69
C ASN A 98 -21.14 1.28 19.60
N ASP A 99 -21.51 2.18 20.51
CA ASP A 99 -22.59 1.97 21.50
C ASP A 99 -22.54 0.61 22.24
N GLY A 100 -21.35 0.18 22.64
CA GLY A 100 -21.16 -1.08 23.37
C GLY A 100 -21.17 -2.33 22.49
N ARG A 101 -21.35 -2.19 21.18
CA ARG A 101 -21.36 -3.30 20.21
C ARG A 101 -20.09 -3.29 19.38
N GLN A 102 -19.52 -4.47 19.15
CA GLN A 102 -18.41 -4.61 18.23
C GLN A 102 -18.90 -4.42 16.80
N GLU A 103 -18.18 -3.59 16.06
CA GLU A 103 -18.34 -3.42 14.62
C GLU A 103 -17.07 -3.92 13.91
N VAL A 104 -17.29 -4.67 12.83
CA VAL A 104 -16.21 -5.23 12.01
C VAL A 104 -16.24 -4.61 10.63
N TYR A 105 -15.12 -4.02 10.22
CA TYR A 105 -14.95 -3.41 8.91
C TYR A 105 -13.88 -4.12 8.09
N LEU A 106 -14.21 -4.44 6.85
CA LEU A 106 -13.24 -4.87 5.83
C LEU A 106 -12.84 -3.67 4.97
N ILE A 107 -11.54 -3.44 4.83
CA ILE A 107 -10.98 -2.33 4.04
C ILE A 107 -10.24 -2.94 2.85
N ASP A 108 -10.71 -2.66 1.64
CA ASP A 108 -10.08 -3.16 0.42
C ASP A 108 -8.88 -2.32 -0.03
N ARG A 109 -8.17 -2.77 -1.07
CA ARG A 109 -7.02 -2.06 -1.66
C ARG A 109 -7.39 -0.69 -2.26
N LYS A 110 -8.68 -0.44 -2.55
CA LYS A 110 -9.19 0.84 -3.04
C LYS A 110 -9.63 1.74 -1.87
N ASN A 111 -9.29 1.36 -0.64
CA ASN A 111 -9.64 2.06 0.59
C ASN A 111 -11.17 2.24 0.72
N LYS A 112 -11.94 1.24 0.27
CA LYS A 112 -13.40 1.14 0.48
C LYS A 112 -13.67 0.30 1.72
N TYR A 113 -14.54 0.83 2.57
CA TYR A 113 -14.94 0.23 3.83
C TYR A 113 -16.24 -0.56 3.62
N ARG A 114 -16.27 -1.78 4.16
CA ARG A 114 -17.44 -2.65 4.17
C ARG A 114 -17.73 -3.12 5.59
N TYR A 115 -18.94 -2.85 6.07
CA TYR A 115 -19.41 -3.33 7.36
C TYR A 115 -19.87 -4.79 7.26
N ILE A 116 -19.40 -5.62 8.20
CA ILE A 116 -19.82 -7.00 8.35
C ILE A 116 -20.74 -7.10 9.56
N GLU A 117 -21.99 -7.44 9.28
CA GLU A 117 -23.01 -7.66 10.30
C GLU A 117 -22.92 -9.08 10.86
N GLY A 118 -23.04 -9.24 12.18
CA GLY A 118 -23.12 -10.54 12.84
C GLY A 118 -21.78 -11.27 13.05
N LEU A 119 -20.65 -10.62 12.76
CA LEU A 119 -19.33 -11.16 13.08
C LEU A 119 -18.81 -10.54 14.38
N VAL A 120 -18.49 -11.37 15.36
CA VAL A 120 -17.93 -10.93 16.65
C VAL A 120 -16.64 -11.70 16.94
N PHE A 121 -15.59 -10.95 17.25
CA PHE A 121 -14.30 -11.45 17.70
C PHE A 121 -14.23 -11.35 19.23
N PRO A 122 -14.13 -12.47 19.97
CA PRO A 122 -13.94 -12.42 21.42
C PRO A 122 -12.54 -11.89 21.77
N ASP A 123 -12.41 -11.20 22.91
CA ASP A 123 -11.10 -10.77 23.41
C ASP A 123 -10.27 -11.99 23.85
N PRO A 124 -9.01 -12.13 23.39
CA PRO A 124 -8.16 -13.27 23.72
C PRO A 124 -7.83 -13.43 25.22
N LYS A 125 -7.93 -12.36 26.01
CA LYS A 125 -7.73 -12.38 27.46
C LYS A 125 -9.03 -12.62 28.22
N ASP A 126 -10.16 -12.19 27.67
CA ASP A 126 -11.48 -12.32 28.28
C ASP A 126 -12.55 -12.60 27.20
N GLN A 127 -12.81 -13.88 26.94
CA GLN A 127 -13.74 -14.31 25.89
C GLN A 127 -15.18 -13.82 26.09
N SER A 128 -15.54 -13.30 27.27
CA SER A 128 -16.86 -12.69 27.52
C SER A 128 -17.01 -11.30 26.92
N LYS A 129 -15.90 -10.67 26.51
CA LYS A 129 -15.87 -9.32 25.95
C LYS A 129 -15.51 -9.32 24.48
N PRO A 130 -16.01 -8.35 23.70
CA PRO A 130 -15.57 -8.17 22.32
C PRO A 130 -14.15 -7.57 22.26
N HIS A 131 -13.34 -8.09 21.33
CA HIS A 131 -12.04 -7.50 20.96
C HIS A 131 -12.26 -6.12 20.29
N LYS A 132 -11.42 -5.12 20.58
CA LYS A 132 -11.61 -3.78 20.01
C LYS A 132 -10.32 -3.05 19.70
N GLY A 133 -10.43 -1.94 18.97
CA GLY A 133 -9.33 -1.04 18.63
C GLY A 133 -8.19 -1.74 17.91
N THR A 134 -8.49 -2.66 16.98
CA THR A 134 -7.48 -3.57 16.43
C THR A 134 -7.57 -3.65 14.92
N LEU A 135 -6.43 -3.68 14.26
CA LEU A 135 -6.30 -3.62 12.80
C LEU A 135 -5.36 -4.72 12.30
N PHE A 136 -5.92 -5.68 11.55
CA PHE A 136 -5.20 -6.81 10.98
C PHE A 136 -5.02 -6.66 9.47
N ASP A 137 -3.93 -7.20 8.94
CA ASP A 137 -3.74 -7.40 7.50
C ASP A 137 -4.03 -8.86 7.16
N VAL A 138 -4.99 -9.08 6.25
CA VAL A 138 -5.68 -10.37 6.09
C VAL A 138 -5.86 -10.73 4.61
N VAL A 139 -5.58 -11.99 4.25
CA VAL A 139 -5.87 -12.57 2.94
C VAL A 139 -6.67 -13.85 3.15
N ARG A 140 -7.82 -14.02 2.49
CA ARG A 140 -8.71 -15.19 2.67
C ARG A 140 -9.10 -15.44 4.15
N LEU A 141 -9.23 -14.39 4.96
CA LEU A 141 -9.44 -14.47 6.42
C LEU A 141 -8.31 -15.17 7.19
N TYR A 142 -7.09 -15.23 6.64
CA TYR A 142 -5.88 -15.52 7.40
C TYR A 142 -5.15 -14.21 7.66
N ALA A 143 -4.99 -13.85 8.93
CA ALA A 143 -4.18 -12.71 9.31
C ALA A 143 -2.70 -13.05 9.16
N PHE A 144 -1.92 -12.10 8.67
CA PHE A 144 -0.47 -12.23 8.46
C PHE A 144 0.31 -10.99 8.91
N ASP A 145 -0.37 -9.92 9.35
CA ASP A 145 0.20 -8.89 10.24
C ASP A 145 -0.85 -8.38 11.22
N CYS A 146 -0.37 -7.73 12.28
CA CYS A 146 -1.17 -6.91 13.18
C CYS A 146 -0.52 -5.53 13.30
N LEU A 147 -1.25 -4.49 12.90
CA LEU A 147 -0.75 -3.10 12.85
C LEU A 147 -1.12 -2.32 14.09
N LEU A 148 -2.28 -2.65 14.66
CA LEU A 148 -2.84 -2.07 15.87
C LEU A 148 -3.45 -3.20 16.69
N ASP A 149 -3.18 -3.26 17.99
CA ASP A 149 -3.85 -4.18 18.93
C ASP A 149 -4.32 -3.40 20.16
N ARG A 150 -5.64 -3.36 20.38
CA ARG A 150 -6.27 -2.62 21.49
C ARG A 150 -5.76 -1.18 21.60
N GLU A 151 -5.79 -0.48 20.48
CA GLU A 151 -5.35 0.90 20.31
C GLU A 151 -3.84 1.13 20.49
N GLU A 152 -3.06 0.07 20.76
CA GLU A 152 -1.60 0.13 20.75
C GLU A 152 -1.07 0.00 19.33
N ASN A 153 -0.33 1.02 18.87
CA ASN A 153 0.35 1.00 17.58
C ASN A 153 1.54 0.05 17.60
N LEU A 154 1.54 -0.94 16.70
CA LEU A 154 2.57 -1.96 16.62
C LEU A 154 3.49 -1.80 15.41
N MET A 155 3.27 -0.81 14.54
CA MET A 155 4.01 -0.65 13.28
C MET A 155 5.52 -0.52 13.49
N GLN A 156 5.95 0.02 14.63
CA GLN A 156 7.37 0.17 15.00
C GLN A 156 7.97 -1.07 15.68
N LYS A 157 7.15 -2.05 16.08
CA LYS A 157 7.63 -3.30 16.69
C LYS A 157 8.13 -4.26 15.60
N PRO A 158 9.12 -5.12 15.89
CA PRO A 158 9.57 -6.15 14.95
C PRO A 158 8.46 -7.15 14.63
N LEU A 159 8.54 -7.79 13.47
CA LEU A 159 7.45 -8.63 12.95
C LEU A 159 7.11 -9.81 13.88
N ASN A 160 8.08 -10.45 14.53
CA ASN A 160 7.82 -11.53 15.49
C ASN A 160 6.82 -11.12 16.58
N LYS A 161 6.97 -9.90 17.13
CA LYS A 161 6.06 -9.36 18.14
C LYS A 161 4.66 -9.10 17.60
N ARG A 162 4.55 -8.68 16.34
CA ARG A 162 3.24 -8.51 15.67
C ARG A 162 2.59 -9.86 15.38
N LEU A 163 3.39 -10.87 14.98
CA LEU A 163 2.92 -12.23 14.70
C LEU A 163 2.46 -12.98 15.96
N GLU A 164 3.01 -12.70 17.14
CA GLU A 164 2.52 -13.27 18.41
C GLU A 164 1.02 -13.01 18.64
N ILE A 165 0.49 -11.90 18.11
CA ILE A 165 -0.93 -11.52 18.18
C ILE A 165 -1.71 -12.22 17.08
N VAL A 166 -1.19 -12.21 15.85
CA VAL A 166 -1.76 -12.90 14.70
C VAL A 166 -1.98 -14.39 14.98
N ILE A 167 -1.03 -15.07 15.62
CA ILE A 167 -1.14 -16.49 15.96
C ILE A 167 -2.35 -16.76 16.88
N ARG A 168 -2.63 -15.86 17.82
CA ARG A 168 -3.79 -16.00 18.72
C ARG A 168 -5.09 -15.84 17.94
N VAL A 169 -5.17 -14.80 17.11
CA VAL A 169 -6.36 -14.47 16.33
C VAL A 169 -6.67 -15.54 15.28
N ASN A 170 -5.64 -16.04 14.58
CA ASN A 170 -5.80 -17.12 13.61
C ASN A 170 -6.26 -18.43 14.29
N LYS A 171 -5.84 -18.73 15.52
CA LYS A 171 -6.35 -19.88 16.28
C LYS A 171 -7.86 -19.78 16.54
N GLU A 172 -8.36 -18.59 16.88
CA GLU A 172 -9.79 -18.34 17.08
C GLU A 172 -10.58 -18.41 15.76
N LEU A 173 -10.03 -17.84 14.68
CA LEU A 173 -10.59 -17.94 13.33
C LEU A 173 -10.63 -19.39 12.82
N ASP A 174 -9.59 -20.18 13.10
CA ASP A 174 -9.51 -21.60 12.73
C ASP A 174 -10.44 -22.47 13.57
N PHE A 175 -10.63 -22.15 14.86
CA PHE A 175 -11.61 -22.84 15.72
C PHE A 175 -13.03 -22.70 15.17
N SER A 176 -13.38 -21.52 14.67
CA SER A 176 -14.66 -21.25 14.00
C SER A 176 -14.80 -21.99 12.65
N ARG A 177 -13.68 -22.43 12.04
CA ARG A 177 -13.62 -23.05 10.71
C ARG A 177 -13.56 -24.57 10.70
N LYS A 178 -13.27 -25.24 11.82
CA LYS A 178 -13.16 -26.72 11.88
C LYS A 178 -14.39 -27.49 11.36
N ASN A 179 -15.52 -26.80 11.13
CA ASN A 179 -16.73 -27.38 10.52
C ASN A 179 -16.80 -27.25 8.99
N ASN A 180 -15.86 -26.58 8.31
CA ASN A 180 -15.85 -26.44 6.85
C ASN A 180 -14.46 -26.77 6.27
N ASN A 181 -14.43 -27.70 5.30
CA ASN A 181 -13.25 -28.23 4.62
C ASN A 181 -12.13 -27.20 4.40
N ARG A 182 -10.88 -27.60 4.68
CA ARG A 182 -9.66 -26.84 4.36
C ARG A 182 -9.67 -26.45 2.88
N PHE A 183 -9.98 -25.20 2.57
CA PHE A 183 -9.97 -24.70 1.21
C PHE A 183 -8.54 -24.74 0.65
N LYS A 184 -8.31 -25.61 -0.34
CA LYS A 184 -7.11 -25.54 -1.21
C LYS A 184 -7.12 -24.16 -1.87
N HIS A 185 -6.06 -23.38 -1.66
CA HIS A 185 -5.89 -22.08 -2.30
C HIS A 185 -4.80 -22.19 -3.37
N LYS A 186 -4.90 -21.40 -4.44
CA LYS A 186 -3.85 -21.32 -5.45
C LYS A 186 -2.77 -20.37 -4.92
N SER A 187 -1.51 -20.78 -5.04
CA SER A 187 -0.37 -19.91 -4.83
C SER A 187 0.12 -19.42 -6.19
N ASP A 188 0.39 -18.12 -6.33
CA ASP A 188 0.93 -17.51 -7.55
C ASP A 188 2.30 -16.84 -7.33
N GLY A 189 2.95 -17.15 -6.19
CA GLY A 189 4.22 -16.52 -5.85
C GLY A 189 4.63 -16.67 -4.38
N LEU A 190 5.58 -15.84 -3.97
CA LEU A 190 6.11 -15.78 -2.60
C LEU A 190 6.04 -14.35 -2.05
N ILE A 191 5.84 -14.22 -0.74
CA ILE A 191 5.94 -12.96 -0.01
C ILE A 191 7.07 -13.07 1.01
N PHE A 192 8.05 -12.18 0.90
CA PHE A 192 9.13 -11.99 1.86
C PHE A 192 8.78 -10.81 2.77
N THR A 193 8.81 -11.03 4.07
CA THR A 193 8.57 -9.98 5.06
C THR A 193 9.78 -9.84 5.97
N SER A 194 10.36 -8.63 6.03
CA SER A 194 11.51 -8.34 6.87
C SER A 194 11.13 -8.48 8.35
N LEU A 195 11.99 -9.15 9.12
CA LEU A 195 11.82 -9.29 10.56
C LEU A 195 12.09 -7.98 11.32
N PRO A 196 13.24 -7.29 11.11
CA PRO A 196 13.57 -6.07 11.85
C PRO A 196 12.88 -4.81 11.32
N ALA A 197 12.45 -4.77 10.05
CA ALA A 197 11.91 -3.55 9.48
C ALA A 197 10.52 -3.19 10.08
N PRO A 198 10.31 -1.91 10.47
CA PRO A 198 8.98 -1.39 10.79
C PRO A 198 8.03 -1.54 9.60
N TYR A 199 6.73 -1.64 9.89
CA TYR A 199 5.71 -1.55 8.85
C TYR A 199 5.70 -0.12 8.28
N SER A 200 5.90 0.01 6.97
CA SER A 200 5.77 1.25 6.21
C SER A 200 4.73 1.07 5.12
N PRO A 201 3.84 2.06 4.91
CA PRO A 201 2.86 2.01 3.84
C PRO A 201 3.41 2.35 2.43
N ASP A 202 4.72 2.36 2.22
CA ASP A 202 5.32 2.84 0.97
C ASP A 202 5.03 1.91 -0.23
N GLU A 203 4.55 2.53 -1.31
CA GLU A 203 4.20 1.92 -2.60
C GLU A 203 5.39 1.94 -3.58
N ASN A 204 5.30 1.21 -4.70
CA ASN A 204 6.14 1.41 -5.89
C ASN A 204 5.82 2.74 -6.63
N SER A 205 5.46 3.77 -5.86
CA SER A 205 5.11 5.08 -6.37
C SER A 205 6.34 5.98 -6.35
N ILE A 206 6.42 6.88 -7.32
CA ILE A 206 7.48 7.85 -7.45
C ILE A 206 6.84 9.22 -7.47
N ASP A 207 7.38 10.12 -6.67
CA ASP A 207 6.97 11.51 -6.62
C ASP A 207 7.86 12.33 -7.57
N PHE A 208 7.30 12.86 -8.64
CA PHE A 208 7.99 13.77 -9.57
C PHE A 208 7.45 15.19 -9.45
N LYS A 209 8.23 16.18 -9.88
CA LYS A 209 7.70 17.52 -10.13
C LYS A 209 7.06 17.54 -11.52
N LEU A 210 5.79 17.92 -11.59
CA LEU A 210 5.07 18.07 -12.85
C LEU A 210 5.49 19.38 -13.52
N LYS A 211 5.77 19.34 -14.83
CA LYS A 211 5.82 20.53 -15.68
C LYS A 211 4.83 20.44 -16.82
N CYS A 212 4.13 21.53 -17.06
CA CYS A 212 3.14 21.64 -18.13
C CYS A 212 3.73 22.41 -19.32
N TYR A 213 3.79 21.77 -20.48
CA TYR A 213 4.29 22.39 -21.70
C TYR A 213 3.15 22.84 -22.61
N TYR A 214 3.30 24.04 -23.16
CA TYR A 214 2.38 24.64 -24.13
C TYR A 214 3.17 25.09 -25.36
N SER A 215 2.81 24.57 -26.52
CA SER A 215 3.35 24.93 -27.84
C SER A 215 2.88 26.31 -28.30
N SER A 216 1.80 26.82 -27.70
CA SER A 216 1.22 28.14 -27.95
C SER A 216 1.15 28.94 -26.66
N ILE A 217 1.05 30.26 -26.80
CA ILE A 217 0.78 31.16 -25.67
C ILE A 217 -0.50 30.67 -24.98
N ARG A 218 -0.44 30.45 -23.67
CA ARG A 218 -1.60 30.04 -22.87
C ARG A 218 -2.66 31.14 -22.93
N LEU A 219 -3.74 30.90 -23.68
CA LEU A 219 -4.80 31.87 -23.90
C LEU A 219 -5.81 31.90 -22.74
N PHE A 220 -6.02 30.75 -22.09
CA PHE A 220 -6.98 30.63 -20.99
C PHE A 220 -6.45 29.69 -19.89
N PRO A 221 -6.88 29.87 -18.61
CA PRO A 221 -6.41 29.04 -17.51
C PRO A 221 -6.76 27.54 -17.61
N GLU A 222 -7.92 27.22 -18.17
CA GLU A 222 -8.38 25.84 -18.40
C GLU A 222 -7.81 25.23 -19.69
N GLN A 223 -6.93 25.95 -20.40
CA GLN A 223 -6.27 25.39 -21.57
C GLN A 223 -5.42 24.19 -21.14
N ARG A 224 -5.69 23.06 -21.79
CA ARG A 224 -4.97 21.82 -21.59
C ARG A 224 -3.52 21.96 -22.09
N PRO A 225 -2.51 21.58 -21.28
CA PRO A 225 -1.14 21.42 -21.74
C PRO A 225 -1.03 20.42 -22.90
N ASP A 226 -0.11 20.68 -23.82
CA ASP A 226 0.21 19.74 -24.90
C ASP A 226 0.97 18.53 -24.36
N LYS A 227 1.81 18.76 -23.34
CA LYS A 227 2.54 17.70 -22.64
C LYS A 227 2.56 17.91 -21.14
N PHE A 228 2.62 16.80 -20.42
CA PHE A 228 2.77 16.74 -18.98
C PHE A 228 4.09 16.03 -18.68
N GLU A 229 5.13 16.79 -18.36
CA GLU A 229 6.46 16.26 -18.13
C GLU A 229 6.66 15.94 -16.64
N LEU A 230 7.28 14.80 -16.37
CA LEU A 230 7.76 14.39 -15.05
C LEU A 230 9.22 14.82 -14.92
N HIS A 231 9.51 15.65 -13.94
CA HIS A 231 10.86 16.14 -13.65
C HIS A 231 11.37 15.56 -12.33
N VAL A 232 12.57 15.00 -12.36
CA VAL A 232 13.23 14.37 -11.21
C VAL A 232 14.13 15.38 -10.48
N ASN A 233 14.20 15.27 -9.15
CA ASN A 233 15.05 16.13 -8.34
C ASN A 233 16.52 15.65 -8.41
N LYS A 234 17.42 16.55 -8.82
CA LYS A 234 18.88 16.32 -8.92
C LYS A 234 19.66 17.05 -7.82
N GLY A 235 18.97 17.67 -6.87
CA GLY A 235 19.54 18.36 -5.71
C GLY A 235 19.73 19.85 -5.96
N LYS A 236 20.03 20.62 -4.90
CA LYS A 236 20.22 22.09 -4.97
C LYS A 236 19.08 22.82 -5.71
N LYS A 237 17.83 22.35 -5.57
CA LYS A 237 16.63 22.85 -6.28
C LYS A 237 16.64 22.68 -7.81
N TYR A 238 17.58 21.90 -8.34
CA TYR A 238 17.65 21.58 -9.75
C TYR A 238 16.79 20.36 -10.08
N TYR A 239 16.05 20.47 -11.18
CA TYR A 239 15.13 19.46 -11.70
C TYR A 239 15.44 19.21 -13.17
N GLU A 240 15.43 17.93 -13.55
CA GLU A 240 15.71 17.49 -14.91
C GLU A 240 14.50 16.74 -15.48
N TYR A 241 14.24 16.90 -16.78
CA TYR A 241 13.23 16.10 -17.47
C TYR A 241 13.54 14.61 -17.29
N TYR A 242 12.54 13.84 -16.92
CA TYR A 242 12.67 12.39 -16.74
C TYR A 242 11.87 11.64 -17.80
N ASP A 243 10.56 11.88 -17.87
CA ASP A 243 9.65 11.22 -18.81
C ASP A 243 8.35 12.01 -18.98
N GLU A 244 7.45 11.54 -19.84
CA GLU A 244 6.12 12.13 -20.06
C GLU A 244 5.03 11.33 -19.32
N LEU A 245 4.15 12.04 -18.60
CA LEU A 245 2.95 11.50 -17.98
C LEU A 245 1.80 11.51 -18.98
N GLN A 246 1.25 10.34 -19.28
CA GLN A 246 0.07 10.21 -20.13
C GLN A 246 -1.17 10.57 -19.30
N VAL A 247 -1.84 11.66 -19.67
CA VAL A 247 -3.07 12.11 -19.01
C VAL A 247 -4.24 11.88 -19.97
N PRO A 248 -5.10 10.87 -19.78
CA PRO A 248 -6.27 10.71 -20.65
C PRO A 248 -7.33 11.79 -20.38
N ASP A 249 -8.25 12.01 -21.32
CA ASP A 249 -9.24 13.09 -21.25
C ASP A 249 -10.12 13.04 -20.01
N ASN A 250 -10.52 11.85 -19.58
CA ASN A 250 -11.29 11.66 -18.36
C ASN A 250 -10.54 12.11 -17.09
N LEU A 251 -9.21 11.93 -17.05
CA LEU A 251 -8.37 12.34 -15.94
C LEU A 251 -8.18 13.86 -15.96
N TRP A 252 -7.96 14.44 -17.14
CA TRP A 252 -7.90 15.89 -17.33
C TRP A 252 -9.19 16.59 -16.88
N GLU A 253 -10.35 16.09 -17.33
CA GLU A 253 -11.65 16.60 -16.89
C GLU A 253 -11.83 16.51 -15.37
N LYS A 254 -11.32 15.44 -14.75
CA LYS A 254 -11.37 15.28 -13.30
C LYS A 254 -10.53 16.35 -12.59
N TRP A 255 -9.34 16.67 -13.10
CA TRP A 255 -8.50 17.75 -12.55
C TRP A 255 -9.20 19.09 -12.67
N LEU A 256 -9.77 19.41 -13.84
CA LEU A 256 -10.57 20.62 -14.04
C LEU A 256 -11.70 20.72 -13.01
N LYS A 257 -12.51 19.66 -12.86
CA LYS A 257 -13.65 19.64 -11.93
C LYS A 257 -13.22 19.75 -10.46
N GLN A 258 -12.12 19.12 -10.06
CA GLN A 258 -11.66 19.15 -8.66
C GLN A 258 -11.17 20.53 -8.24
N GLU A 259 -10.43 21.21 -9.11
CA GLU A 259 -9.90 22.56 -8.84
C GLU A 259 -11.01 23.63 -8.89
N MET A 260 -12.08 23.41 -9.67
CA MET A 260 -13.26 24.27 -9.69
C MET A 260 -14.08 24.26 -8.40
N ILE A 261 -14.02 23.18 -7.61
CA ILE A 261 -14.78 23.06 -6.35
C ILE A 261 -14.08 23.78 -5.19
N THR A 262 -12.75 23.88 -5.22
CA THR A 262 -11.96 24.45 -4.12
C THR A 262 -11.90 25.99 -4.10
N ASN A 263 -12.15 26.66 -5.23
CA ASN A 263 -12.01 28.13 -5.36
C ASN A 263 -13.37 28.84 -5.46
N GLN A 264 -14.28 28.63 -4.49
CA GLN A 264 -15.61 29.26 -4.50
C GLN A 264 -15.61 30.78 -4.23
N GLU A 265 -14.48 31.40 -3.83
CA GLU A 265 -14.48 32.80 -3.38
C GLU A 265 -13.63 33.79 -4.20
N THR A 266 -12.92 33.36 -5.24
CA THR A 266 -12.19 34.30 -6.11
C THR A 266 -12.33 33.92 -7.58
N SER A 267 -12.80 34.86 -8.38
CA SER A 267 -13.03 34.78 -9.84
C SER A 267 -11.79 34.48 -10.69
N GLU A 268 -10.65 34.18 -10.06
CA GLU A 268 -9.41 33.81 -10.74
C GLU A 268 -9.31 32.29 -10.85
N ARG A 269 -9.75 31.79 -12.01
CA ARG A 269 -9.51 30.41 -12.44
C ARG A 269 -8.00 30.26 -12.64
N ASN A 270 -7.31 29.55 -11.77
CA ASN A 270 -5.91 29.23 -12.02
C ASN A 270 -5.63 27.78 -11.62
N LEU A 271 -5.89 26.84 -12.53
CA LEU A 271 -5.28 25.51 -12.45
C LEU A 271 -3.77 25.68 -12.61
N ASN A 272 -3.09 25.97 -11.52
CA ASN A 272 -1.64 26.03 -11.49
C ASN A 272 -1.11 24.62 -11.20
N LEU A 273 -1.06 23.79 -12.24
CA LEU A 273 -0.52 22.44 -12.16
C LEU A 273 1.01 22.43 -12.21
N ASP A 274 1.60 23.46 -12.83
CA ASP A 274 3.03 23.55 -13.06
C ASP A 274 3.80 23.66 -11.74
N GLY A 275 4.84 22.85 -11.60
CA GLY A 275 5.69 22.81 -10.41
C GLY A 275 5.12 22.01 -9.24
N ARG A 276 3.87 21.51 -9.30
CA ARG A 276 3.29 20.63 -8.27
C ARG A 276 4.00 19.28 -8.26
N ILE A 277 4.04 18.65 -7.08
CA ILE A 277 4.52 17.27 -6.97
C ILE A 277 3.37 16.31 -7.27
N VAL A 278 3.63 15.33 -8.13
CA VAL A 278 2.70 14.27 -8.50
C VAL A 278 3.26 12.91 -8.12
N GLU A 279 2.44 12.09 -7.48
CA GLU A 279 2.73 10.69 -7.23
C GLU A 279 2.25 9.87 -8.42
N VAL A 280 3.13 9.07 -8.99
CA VAL A 280 2.87 8.22 -10.16
C VAL A 280 3.36 6.81 -9.90
N CYS A 281 2.82 5.82 -10.62
CA CYS A 281 3.38 4.48 -10.66
C CYS A 281 3.65 4.07 -12.12
N ARG A 282 4.69 3.26 -12.36
CA ARG A 282 4.98 2.72 -13.70
C ARG A 282 4.29 1.38 -13.86
N LYS A 283 3.49 1.22 -14.91
CA LYS A 283 2.80 -0.03 -15.24
C LYS A 283 3.14 -0.50 -16.64
N GLU A 284 3.22 -1.81 -16.78
CA GLU A 284 3.35 -2.50 -18.07
C GLU A 284 1.98 -2.92 -18.58
N TYR A 285 1.70 -2.64 -19.86
CA TYR A 285 0.44 -2.95 -20.53
C TYR A 285 0.60 -4.21 -21.40
N PRO A 286 -0.51 -4.83 -21.85
CA PRO A 286 -0.45 -6.07 -22.66
C PRO A 286 0.34 -5.96 -23.97
N ASP A 287 0.54 -4.74 -24.46
CA ASP A 287 1.35 -4.42 -25.65
C ASP A 287 2.86 -4.30 -25.33
N GLY A 288 3.28 -4.59 -24.10
CA GLY A 288 4.65 -4.44 -23.61
C GLY A 288 5.06 -2.99 -23.32
N SER A 289 4.17 -2.02 -23.54
CA SER A 289 4.47 -0.62 -23.23
C SER A 289 4.48 -0.38 -21.72
N LYS A 290 5.46 0.39 -21.25
CA LYS A 290 5.53 0.86 -19.85
C LYS A 290 5.10 2.32 -19.81
N LYS A 291 4.05 2.64 -19.07
CA LYS A 291 3.52 4.02 -18.95
C LYS A 291 3.38 4.44 -17.49
N TRP A 292 3.43 5.75 -17.27
CA TRP A 292 3.21 6.34 -15.96
C TRP A 292 1.72 6.56 -15.74
N GLU A 293 1.19 6.01 -14.66
CA GLU A 293 -0.17 6.29 -14.22
C GLU A 293 -0.15 7.26 -13.04
N PHE A 294 -0.87 8.37 -13.20
CA PHE A 294 -1.11 9.32 -12.14
C PHE A 294 -1.89 8.69 -10.98
N MET A 295 -1.38 8.88 -9.78
CA MET A 295 -2.05 8.47 -8.54
C MET A 295 -2.74 9.67 -7.91
N ARG A 296 -1.96 10.71 -7.55
CA ARG A 296 -2.45 11.91 -6.88
C ARG A 296 -1.45 13.07 -6.93
N PHE A 297 -1.95 14.28 -6.63
CA PHE A 297 -1.11 15.41 -6.28
C PHE A 297 -0.58 15.25 -4.83
N ARG A 298 0.66 15.67 -4.63
CA ARG A 298 1.40 15.65 -3.37
C ARG A 298 1.67 17.07 -2.90
N ASP A 299 0.59 17.79 -2.61
CA ASP A 299 0.66 19.17 -2.11
C ASP A 299 1.34 19.24 -0.71
N ASP A 300 1.49 18.10 -0.04
CA ASP A 300 2.28 17.93 1.18
C ASP A 300 3.80 18.03 0.96
N LYS A 301 4.27 17.88 -0.28
CA LYS A 301 5.69 17.84 -0.62
C LYS A 301 6.15 19.11 -1.34
N ARG A 302 7.27 19.65 -0.87
CA ARG A 302 8.00 20.72 -1.56
C ARG A 302 8.76 20.21 -2.78
N ASP A 303 9.27 18.99 -2.68
CA ASP A 303 10.15 18.40 -3.68
C ASP A 303 9.77 16.95 -3.99
N GLY A 304 10.00 16.55 -5.23
CA GLY A 304 9.90 15.15 -5.67
C GLY A 304 11.05 14.30 -5.13
N ASN A 305 10.99 12.99 -5.40
CA ASN A 305 12.06 12.07 -5.07
C ASN A 305 13.37 12.47 -5.74
N TYR A 306 14.47 12.31 -4.99
CA TYR A 306 15.82 12.46 -5.52
C TYR A 306 16.12 11.35 -6.53
N TYR A 307 16.86 11.64 -7.59
CA TYR A 307 17.05 10.72 -8.72
C TYR A 307 17.55 9.33 -8.32
N THR A 308 18.44 9.21 -7.32
CA THR A 308 18.93 7.89 -6.87
C THR A 308 17.82 7.03 -6.27
N VAL A 309 16.81 7.67 -5.66
CA VAL A 309 15.62 6.97 -5.14
C VAL A 309 14.74 6.52 -6.30
N VAL A 310 14.56 7.37 -7.32
CA VAL A 310 13.82 7.02 -8.54
C VAL A 310 14.46 5.84 -9.25
N ASP A 311 15.78 5.88 -9.47
CA ASP A 311 16.55 4.82 -10.11
C ASP A 311 16.45 3.51 -9.32
N SER A 312 16.57 3.57 -7.99
CA SER A 312 16.42 2.39 -7.13
C SER A 312 15.02 1.76 -7.23
N ILE A 313 13.97 2.59 -7.29
CA ILE A 313 12.60 2.09 -7.42
C ILE A 313 12.38 1.47 -8.80
N LEU A 314 12.90 2.08 -9.87
CA LEU A 314 12.71 1.56 -11.23
C LEU A 314 13.53 0.31 -11.51
N GLN A 315 14.75 0.24 -10.96
CA GLN A 315 15.52 -0.99 -10.97
C GLN A 315 14.77 -2.11 -10.24
N SER A 316 14.07 -1.79 -9.13
CA SER A 316 13.17 -2.73 -8.46
C SER A 316 11.91 -3.09 -9.27
N ILE A 317 11.56 -2.34 -10.33
CA ILE A 317 10.43 -2.65 -11.20
C ILE A 317 10.89 -3.46 -12.42
N ASP A 318 12.12 -3.25 -12.91
CA ASP A 318 12.66 -3.91 -14.09
C ASP A 318 13.41 -5.22 -13.79
N ASP A 319 14.03 -5.37 -12.62
CA ASP A 319 14.75 -6.59 -12.23
C ASP A 319 13.78 -7.68 -11.73
N ASN A 320 13.11 -8.36 -12.66
CA ASN A 320 12.41 -9.61 -12.33
C ASN A 320 13.43 -10.67 -11.87
N LEU A 321 13.26 -11.17 -10.65
CA LEU A 321 14.01 -12.30 -10.11
C LEU A 321 13.35 -13.60 -10.57
N THR A 322 14.11 -14.48 -11.22
CA THR A 322 13.57 -15.80 -11.62
C THR A 322 13.59 -16.80 -10.47
N GLU A 323 12.83 -17.89 -10.61
CA GLU A 323 12.81 -18.97 -9.63
C GLU A 323 14.21 -19.63 -9.50
N GLU A 324 14.90 -19.84 -10.62
CA GLU A 324 16.23 -20.45 -10.68
C GLU A 324 17.27 -19.60 -9.95
N GLU A 325 17.22 -18.28 -10.13
CA GLU A 325 18.12 -17.34 -9.46
C GLU A 325 17.91 -17.37 -7.94
N LEU A 326 16.65 -17.38 -7.49
CA LEU A 326 16.33 -17.49 -6.06
C LEU A 326 16.76 -18.85 -5.48
N ARG A 327 16.54 -19.94 -6.22
CA ARG A 327 16.98 -21.29 -5.81
C ARG A 327 18.49 -21.38 -5.69
N SER A 328 19.23 -20.75 -6.60
CA SER A 328 20.69 -20.75 -6.60
C SER A 328 21.27 -19.99 -5.40
N ALA A 329 20.61 -18.92 -4.97
CA ALA A 329 21.02 -18.12 -3.80
C ALA A 329 20.68 -18.77 -2.44
N LYS A 330 19.83 -19.80 -2.42
CA LYS A 330 19.25 -20.38 -1.19
C LYS A 330 20.31 -20.79 -0.16
N ASP A 331 21.34 -21.51 -0.59
CA ASP A 331 22.35 -22.04 0.33
C ASP A 331 23.24 -20.93 0.90
N GLU A 332 23.55 -19.92 0.09
CA GLU A 332 24.28 -18.73 0.52
C GLU A 332 23.48 -17.95 1.58
N ILE A 333 22.18 -17.73 1.34
CA ILE A 333 21.26 -17.08 2.29
C ILE A 333 21.19 -17.85 3.61
N LYS A 334 21.08 -19.18 3.55
CA LYS A 334 21.04 -20.02 4.75
C LYS A 334 22.35 -19.91 5.54
N ASN A 335 23.50 -19.99 4.87
CA ASN A 335 24.81 -19.91 5.51
C ASN A 335 25.01 -18.54 6.16
N ALA A 336 24.65 -17.46 5.45
CA ALA A 336 24.71 -16.11 5.98
C ALA A 336 23.82 -15.93 7.21
N TRP A 337 22.59 -16.49 7.21
CA TRP A 337 21.69 -16.44 8.36
C TRP A 337 22.24 -17.18 9.59
N VAL A 338 22.81 -18.38 9.43
CA VAL A 338 23.40 -19.15 10.53
C VAL A 338 24.59 -18.43 11.18
N GLN A 339 25.34 -17.64 10.40
CA GLN A 339 26.48 -16.88 10.91
C GLN A 339 26.08 -15.56 11.58
N ARG A 340 24.80 -15.15 11.54
CA ARG A 340 24.35 -13.92 12.18
C ARG A 340 24.23 -14.11 13.69
N PRO A 341 24.62 -13.10 14.49
CA PRO A 341 24.29 -13.09 15.90
C PRO A 341 22.76 -13.09 16.07
N GLU A 342 22.25 -13.74 17.12
CA GLU A 342 20.83 -13.70 17.44
C GLU A 342 20.36 -12.24 17.56
N VAL A 343 19.26 -11.93 16.87
CA VAL A 343 18.59 -10.64 17.00
C VAL A 343 17.88 -10.68 18.36
N VAL A 344 18.52 -10.09 19.38
CA VAL A 344 17.96 -9.91 20.73
C VAL A 344 16.77 -8.96 20.70
#